data_AF-A0A2Z3V5T9-F1
#
_entry.id   AF-A0A2Z3V5T9-F1
#
_cell.length_a   1.000
_cell.length_b   1.000
_cell.length_c   1.000
_cell.angle_alpha   90.00
_cell.angle_beta   90.00
_cell.angle_gamma   90.00
#
_symmetry.space_group_name_H-M   'P 1'
#
loop_
_entity.id
_entity.type
_entity.pdbx_description
1 polymer ?
#
loop_
_entity_poly.entity_id
_entity_poly.type
_entity_poly.pdbx_seq_one_letter_code
_entity_poly.pdbx_strand_id
1 'polypeptide(L)'
;MPDGAADRIIAIGEAEGTAAPTAVAQLQRLEHLRGPLPSARAGAPPKLLLLARSGFTDDLVHTAAGRADVELIDIGRLYGGA
;
A
#
# COMPACT_ATOMS: atom_id res chain seq x y z
N MET A 1 -1.26 -24.90 24.99
CA MET A 1 -1.30 -24.75 23.52
C MET A 1 -0.78 -23.37 23.21
N PRO A 2 0.30 -23.17 22.44
CA PRO A 2 0.59 -21.82 21.97
C PRO A 2 -0.52 -21.45 20.99
N ASP A 3 -1.25 -20.39 21.30
CA ASP A 3 -2.18 -19.79 20.34
C ASP A 3 -1.38 -19.48 19.08
N GLY A 4 -1.70 -20.15 17.96
CA GLY A 4 -1.11 -19.85 16.66
C GLY A 4 -1.30 -18.36 16.43
N ALA A 5 -0.20 -17.64 16.18
CA ALA A 5 -0.21 -16.20 15.97
C ALA A 5 -1.40 -15.83 15.08
N ALA A 6 -2.35 -15.08 15.63
CA ALA A 6 -3.57 -14.70 14.93
C ALA A 6 -3.19 -14.16 13.55
N ASP A 7 -3.80 -14.70 12.49
CA ASP A 7 -3.54 -14.36 11.10
C ASP A 7 -3.69 -12.84 10.91
N ARG A 8 -2.56 -12.12 10.96
CA ARG A 8 -2.52 -10.67 11.09
C ARG A 8 -2.24 -10.04 9.73
N ILE A 9 -3.18 -9.21 9.29
CA ILE A 9 -3.02 -8.39 8.09
C ILE A 9 -2.16 -7.19 8.49
N ILE A 10 -0.93 -7.12 7.97
CA ILE A 10 0.02 -6.03 8.23
C ILE A 10 0.08 -5.00 7.09
N ALA A 11 -0.36 -5.37 5.89
CA ALA A 11 -0.39 -4.51 4.72
C ALA A 11 -1.46 -4.97 3.74
N ILE A 12 -1.95 -4.03 2.93
CA ILE A 12 -2.70 -4.26 1.70
C ILE A 12 -2.01 -3.49 0.58
N GLY A 13 -2.07 -4.01 -0.64
CA GLY A 13 -1.42 -3.37 -1.77
C GLY A 13 -2.17 -3.54 -3.06
N GLU A 14 -1.94 -2.60 -3.97
CA GLU A 14 -2.44 -2.63 -5.34
C GLU A 14 -1.27 -2.54 -6.31
N ALA A 15 -1.27 -3.44 -7.29
CA ALA A 15 -0.24 -3.51 -8.32
C ALA A 15 -0.83 -3.11 -9.68
N GLU A 16 -0.26 -2.06 -10.28
CA GLU A 16 -0.73 -1.51 -11.54
C GLU A 16 0.36 -1.59 -12.62
N GLY A 17 0.02 -2.26 -13.73
CA GLY A 17 0.91 -2.50 -14.87
C GLY A 17 0.70 -1.56 -16.06
N THR A 18 -0.05 -0.47 -15.87
CA THR A 18 -0.44 0.46 -16.94
C THR A 18 0.72 1.34 -17.38
N ALA A 19 0.58 1.95 -18.57
CA ALA A 19 1.57 2.88 -19.12
C ALA A 19 1.50 4.29 -18.48
N ALA A 20 0.40 4.60 -17.79
CA ALA A 20 0.22 5.86 -17.09
C ALA A 20 0.79 5.77 -15.67
N PRO A 21 1.34 6.87 -15.11
CA PRO A 21 1.70 6.92 -13.70
C PRO A 21 0.46 6.70 -12.81
N THR A 22 0.64 6.00 -11.69
CA THR A 22 -0.42 5.81 -10.70
C THR A 22 -0.72 7.14 -10.00
N ALA A 23 -2.00 7.47 -9.85
CA ALA A 23 -2.47 8.74 -9.32
C ALA A 23 -3.02 8.62 -7.89
N VAL A 24 -3.37 9.76 -7.29
CA VAL A 24 -3.90 9.83 -5.92
C VAL A 24 -5.21 9.05 -5.72
N ALA A 25 -6.01 8.88 -6.78
CA ALA A 25 -7.27 8.13 -6.72
C ALA A 25 -7.05 6.66 -6.30
N GLN A 26 -5.94 6.05 -6.68
CA GLN A 26 -5.58 4.69 -6.30
C GLN A 26 -5.26 4.59 -4.80
N LEU A 27 -4.59 5.60 -4.24
CA LEU A 27 -4.37 5.67 -2.78
C LEU A 27 -5.72 5.75 -2.03
N GLN A 28 -6.62 6.62 -2.48
CA GLN A 28 -7.95 6.77 -1.87
C GLN A 28 -8.77 5.49 -1.97
N ARG A 29 -8.65 4.76 -3.08
CA ARG A 29 -9.27 3.45 -3.25
C ARG A 29 -8.75 2.45 -2.21
N LEU A 30 -7.43 2.39 -2.03
CA LEU A 30 -6.80 1.49 -1.06
C LEU A 30 -7.20 1.85 0.39
N GLU A 31 -7.31 3.14 0.71
CA GLU A 31 -7.82 3.62 1.99
C GLU A 31 -9.25 3.15 2.25
N HIS A 32 -10.10 3.23 1.23
CA HIS A 32 -11.47 2.76 1.32
C HIS A 32 -11.54 1.25 1.56
N LEU A 33 -10.67 0.47 0.91
CA LEU A 33 -10.54 -0.97 1.11
C LEU A 33 -9.95 -1.35 2.48
N ARG A 34 -9.17 -0.47 3.11
CA ARG A 34 -8.66 -0.66 4.47
C ARG A 34 -9.77 -0.58 5.53
N GLY A 35 -10.79 0.27 5.30
CA GLY A 35 -11.90 0.50 6.22
C GLY A 35 -12.64 -0.77 6.71
N PRO A 36 -13.07 -1.68 5.84
CA PRO A 36 -13.82 -2.87 6.23
C PRO A 36 -12.97 -4.02 6.78
N LEU A 37 -11.64 -3.87 6.90
CA LEU A 37 -10.79 -4.97 7.38
C LEU A 37 -11.12 -5.31 8.84
N PRO A 38 -11.25 -6.60 9.19
CA PRO A 38 -11.60 -7.00 10.56
C PRO A 38 -10.55 -6.50 11.54
N SER A 39 -10.95 -5.67 12.50
CA SER A 39 -10.07 -5.15 13.55
C SER A 39 -9.36 -6.27 14.34
N ALA A 40 -10.02 -7.42 14.49
CA ALA A 40 -9.46 -8.62 15.11
C ALA A 40 -8.23 -9.20 14.38
N ARG A 41 -8.05 -8.88 13.09
CA ARG A 41 -6.89 -9.30 12.28
C ARG A 41 -5.88 -8.18 12.04
N ALA A 42 -6.18 -6.96 12.49
CA ALA A 42 -5.36 -5.78 12.27
C ALA A 42 -5.06 -5.13 13.63
N GLY A 43 -4.08 -5.67 14.37
CA GLY A 43 -3.63 -5.06 15.63
C GLY A 43 -3.09 -3.63 15.48
N ALA A 44 -2.89 -3.16 14.25
CA ALA A 44 -2.69 -1.77 13.84
C ALA A 44 -3.27 -1.61 12.42
N PRO A 45 -3.59 -0.39 11.95
CA PRO A 45 -4.01 -0.15 10.57
C PRO A 45 -2.97 -0.74 9.59
N PRO A 46 -3.38 -1.58 8.63
CA PRO A 46 -2.46 -2.13 7.64
C PRO A 46 -1.83 -1.01 6.81
N LYS A 47 -0.54 -1.20 6.48
CA LYS A 47 0.15 -0.35 5.52
C LYS A 47 -0.52 -0.41 4.14
N LEU A 48 -0.41 0.68 3.40
CA LEU A 48 -0.92 0.87 2.06
C LEU A 48 0.25 0.81 1.08
N LEU A 49 0.30 -0.21 0.24
CA LEU A 49 1.37 -0.41 -0.75
C LEU A 49 0.85 -0.11 -2.16
N LEU A 50 1.49 0.80 -2.88
CA LEU A 50 1.18 1.05 -4.29
C LEU A 50 2.36 0.62 -5.13
N LEU A 51 2.15 -0.36 -6.00
CA LEU A 51 3.16 -0.87 -6.92
C LEU A 51 2.85 -0.35 -8.33
N ALA A 52 3.80 0.34 -8.94
CA ALA A 52 3.59 0.95 -10.25
C ALA A 52 4.76 0.67 -11.19
N ARG A 53 4.43 0.15 -12.39
CA ARG A 53 5.41 0.01 -13.48
C ARG A 53 5.90 1.36 -13.98
N SER A 54 4.97 2.30 -14.17
CA SER A 54 5.23 3.59 -14.84
C SER A 54 5.46 4.75 -13.86
N GLY A 55 5.70 4.43 -12.58
CA GLY A 55 5.90 5.41 -11.52
C GLY A 55 4.61 6.04 -11.00
N PHE A 56 4.75 7.18 -10.33
CA PHE A 56 3.69 7.86 -9.58
C PHE A 56 3.58 9.31 -10.01
N THR A 57 2.39 9.90 -9.91
CA THR A 57 2.22 11.35 -10.11
C THR A 57 2.85 12.15 -8.97
N ASP A 58 3.27 13.39 -9.25
CA ASP A 58 3.83 14.29 -8.23
C ASP A 58 2.87 14.53 -7.07
N ASP A 59 1.58 14.69 -7.36
CA ASP A 59 0.54 14.83 -6.33
C ASP A 59 0.49 13.63 -5.39
N LEU A 60 0.63 12.41 -5.93
CA LEU A 60 0.65 11.19 -5.11
C LEU A 60 1.93 11.12 -4.28
N VAL A 61 3.08 11.45 -4.86
CA VAL A 61 4.36 11.51 -4.13
C VAL A 61 4.28 12.52 -2.99
N HIS A 62 3.75 13.71 -3.24
CA HIS A 62 3.55 14.74 -2.22
C HIS A 62 2.55 14.29 -1.13
N THR A 63 1.46 13.63 -1.53
CA THR A 63 0.46 13.10 -0.59
C THR A 63 1.04 11.98 0.29
N ALA A 64 1.92 11.15 -0.26
CA ALA A 64 2.61 10.09 0.47
C ALA A 64 3.75 10.65 1.35
N ALA A 65 4.30 11.81 1.02
CA ALA A 65 5.36 12.43 1.80
C ALA A 65 4.86 12.74 3.23
N GLY A 66 5.51 12.15 4.23
CA GLY A 66 5.12 12.28 5.63
C GLY A 66 4.13 11.22 6.14
N ARG A 67 3.67 10.30 5.28
CA ARG A 67 2.80 9.19 5.67
C ARG A 67 3.58 7.90 5.90
N ALA A 68 3.79 7.56 7.16
CA ALA A 68 4.46 6.30 7.54
C ALA A 68 3.62 5.05 7.21
N ASP A 69 2.33 5.21 6.93
CA ASP A 69 1.41 4.13 6.57
C ASP A 69 1.34 3.84 5.06
N VAL A 70 2.04 4.61 4.22
CA VAL A 70 2.03 4.47 2.76
C VAL A 70 3.43 4.14 2.24
N GLU A 71 3.53 3.15 1.36
CA GLU A 71 4.75 2.88 0.61
C GLU A 71 4.49 2.90 -0.90
N LEU A 72 5.27 3.72 -1.59
CA LEU A 72 5.35 3.74 -3.05
C LEU A 72 6.46 2.78 -3.50
N ILE A 73 6.14 1.85 -4.38
CA ILE A 73 7.04 0.83 -4.92
C ILE A 73 7.03 0.96 -6.44
N ASP A 74 7.99 1.71 -6.97
CA ASP A 74 8.19 1.78 -8.42
C ASP A 74 8.90 0.52 -8.95
N ILE A 75 9.05 0.45 -10.27
CA ILE A 75 9.71 -0.68 -10.92
C ILE A 75 11.19 -0.84 -10.54
N GLY A 76 11.87 0.26 -10.23
CA GLY A 76 13.25 0.24 -9.75
C GLY A 76 13.34 -0.47 -8.41
N ARG A 77 12.46 -0.12 -7.47
CA ARG A 77 12.37 -0.78 -6.15
C ARG A 77 11.90 -2.23 -6.26
N LEU A 78 11.00 -2.54 -7.20
CA LEU A 78 10.46 -3.89 -7.40
C LEU A 78 11.53 -4.89 -7.85
N TYR A 79 12.42 -4.50 -8.78
CA TYR A 79 13.46 -5.37 -9.33
C TYR A 79 14.85 -5.18 -8.69
N GLY A 80 15.09 -4.03 -8.06
CA GLY A 80 16.35 -3.76 -7.37
C GLY A 80 16.43 -4.40 -5.98
N GLY A 81 15.29 -4.64 -5.33
CA GLY A 81 15.27 -4.88 -3.89
C GLY A 81 15.72 -3.64 -3.11
N ALA A 82 15.15 -3.44 -1.94
CA ALA A 82 15.63 -2.44 -0.98
C ALA A 82 16.50 -3.13 0.07
#